data_AF-A0A327HHT9-F1
#
_entry.id   AF-A0A327HHT9-F1
#
_cell.length_a   1.000
_cell.length_b   1.000
_cell.length_c   1.000
_cell.angle_alpha   90.00
_cell.angle_beta   90.00
_cell.angle_gamma   90.00
#
_symmetry.space_group_name_H-M   'P 1'
#
loop_
_entity.id
_entity.type
_entity.pdbx_description
1 polymer ?
#
loop_
_entity_poly.entity_id
_entity_poly.type
_entity_poly.pdbx_seq_one_letter_code
_entity_poly.pdbx_strand_id
1 'polypeptide(L)'
;DAQYQEGCTDFNATNYDENATVDDGSCEYPPPPVPGCMDSNATNYDENATMNDDSCAYLPLPEPPIDDDDTPIDDDDNEDSGDIESETPEKSGFLGNISMMNIVLVFDLVLLLSLLTLFKIAYNRR
;
A
#
# COMPACT_ATOMS: atom_id res chain seq x y z
N ASP A 1 35.69 -30.22 -1.52
CA ASP A 1 35.63 -28.95 -0.78
C ASP A 1 34.34 -28.24 -1.12
N ALA A 2 33.48 -28.03 -0.12
CA ALA A 2 32.31 -27.18 -0.29
C ALA A 2 32.83 -25.74 -0.38
N GLN A 3 32.58 -25.08 -1.51
CA GLN A 3 32.93 -23.67 -1.69
C GLN A 3 32.03 -22.84 -0.77
N TYR A 4 32.65 -22.12 0.17
CA TYR A 4 32.00 -21.20 1.09
C TYR A 4 32.17 -19.82 0.49
N GLN A 5 31.09 -19.27 -0.03
CA GLN A 5 31.08 -17.97 -0.70
C GLN A 5 30.44 -16.96 0.25
N GLU A 6 31.21 -15.95 0.62
CA GLU A 6 30.83 -14.88 1.53
C GLU A 6 30.27 -13.70 0.73
N GLY A 7 29.19 -13.11 1.21
CA GLY A 7 28.52 -11.94 0.63
C GLY A 7 27.16 -11.72 1.30
N CYS A 8 26.43 -10.69 0.91
CA CYS A 8 25.12 -10.43 1.50
C CYS A 8 24.10 -11.52 1.10
N THR A 9 23.53 -12.22 2.09
CA THR A 9 22.52 -13.27 1.85
C THR A 9 21.07 -12.79 1.96
N ASP A 10 20.84 -11.52 2.29
CA ASP A 10 19.51 -10.94 2.44
C ASP A 10 18.98 -10.43 1.09
N PHE A 11 17.87 -10.99 0.60
CA PHE A 11 17.26 -10.61 -0.67
C PHE A 11 16.67 -9.19 -0.69
N ASN A 12 16.48 -8.57 0.48
CA ASN A 12 16.01 -7.18 0.59
C ASN A 12 17.14 -6.15 0.50
N ALA A 13 18.40 -6.60 0.53
CA ALA A 13 19.55 -5.73 0.41
C ALA A 13 19.81 -5.35 -1.06
N THR A 14 20.33 -4.15 -1.29
CA THR A 14 20.70 -3.65 -2.63
C THR A 14 21.91 -4.37 -3.23
N ASN A 15 22.68 -5.08 -2.40
CA ASN A 15 23.88 -5.82 -2.77
C ASN A 15 23.77 -7.34 -2.48
N TYR A 16 22.54 -7.89 -2.50
CA TYR A 16 22.32 -9.34 -2.39
C TYR A 16 23.17 -10.13 -3.40
N ASP A 17 23.89 -11.15 -2.92
CA ASP A 17 24.65 -12.10 -3.73
C ASP A 17 23.97 -13.47 -3.71
N GLU A 18 23.40 -13.86 -4.85
CA GLU A 18 22.71 -15.15 -5.01
C GLU A 18 23.61 -16.38 -4.82
N ASN A 19 24.93 -16.21 -4.95
CA ASN A 19 25.90 -17.28 -4.77
C ASN A 19 26.48 -17.29 -3.34
N ALA A 20 26.27 -16.23 -2.56
CA ALA A 20 26.67 -16.21 -1.17
C ALA A 20 25.88 -17.25 -0.39
N THR A 21 26.61 -18.15 0.28
CA THR A 21 26.02 -19.16 1.18
C THR A 21 26.08 -18.69 2.63
N VAL A 22 26.75 -17.56 2.87
CA VAL A 22 27.18 -17.08 4.17
C VAL A 22 27.15 -15.56 4.14
N ASP A 23 26.41 -15.00 5.08
CA ASP A 23 26.39 -13.57 5.29
C ASP A 23 27.74 -13.08 5.83
N ASP A 24 28.34 -12.12 5.14
CA ASP A 24 29.55 -11.43 5.58
C ASP A 24 29.23 -10.13 6.36
N GLY A 25 27.95 -9.81 6.53
CA GLY A 25 27.50 -8.61 7.22
C GLY A 25 27.68 -7.33 6.39
N SER A 26 27.95 -7.45 5.09
CA SER A 26 28.11 -6.31 4.17
C SER A 26 26.79 -5.81 3.57
N CYS A 27 25.64 -6.39 3.94
CA CYS A 27 24.33 -6.03 3.39
C CYS A 27 24.06 -4.51 3.47
N GLU A 28 23.79 -3.90 2.32
CA GLU A 28 23.37 -2.52 2.17
C GLU A 28 21.87 -2.48 1.92
N TYR A 29 21.16 -1.59 2.59
CA TYR A 29 19.72 -1.47 2.47
C TYR A 29 19.33 -0.14 1.83
N PRO A 30 18.20 -0.09 1.09
CA PRO A 30 17.67 1.18 0.62
C PRO A 30 17.37 2.10 1.81
N PRO A 31 17.40 3.43 1.61
CA PRO A 31 17.08 4.38 2.66
C PRO A 31 15.66 4.13 3.20
N PRO A 32 15.41 4.42 4.49
CA PRO A 32 14.08 4.26 5.06
C PRO A 32 13.08 5.17 4.31
N PRO A 33 11.81 4.75 4.21
CA PRO A 33 10.79 5.60 3.62
C PRO A 33 10.67 6.92 4.37
N VAL A 34 10.49 8.01 3.63
CA VAL A 34 10.19 9.34 4.17
C VAL A 34 8.67 9.52 4.18
N PRO A 35 8.01 9.51 5.36
CA PRO A 35 6.57 9.72 5.45
C PRO A 35 6.21 11.20 5.20
N GLY A 36 5.14 11.44 4.47
CA GLY A 36 4.57 12.78 4.26
C GLY A 36 3.46 12.77 3.21
N CYS A 37 2.83 13.93 2.97
CA CYS A 37 1.78 14.04 1.97
C CYS A 37 2.35 14.02 0.54
N MET A 38 1.95 13.01 -0.25
CA MET A 38 2.38 12.86 -1.65
C MET A 38 1.42 13.48 -2.68
N ASP A 39 0.30 14.09 -2.26
CA ASP A 39 -0.67 14.74 -3.16
C ASP A 39 -0.25 16.18 -3.47
N SER A 40 0.04 16.46 -4.74
CA SER A 40 0.43 17.80 -5.21
C SER A 40 -0.64 18.88 -5.06
N ASN A 41 -1.90 18.50 -4.85
CA ASN A 41 -3.00 19.43 -4.60
C ASN A 41 -3.18 19.77 -3.11
N ALA A 42 -2.50 19.07 -2.21
CA ALA A 42 -2.56 19.35 -0.79
C ALA A 42 -1.69 20.56 -0.43
N THR A 43 -2.11 21.29 0.61
CA THR A 43 -1.38 22.46 1.14
C THR A 43 -0.06 22.11 1.80
N ASN A 44 0.11 20.85 2.20
CA ASN A 44 1.30 20.31 2.85
C ASN A 44 1.98 19.22 1.99
N TYR A 45 1.85 19.28 0.67
CA TYR A 45 2.60 18.43 -0.24
C TYR A 45 4.11 18.45 0.08
N ASP A 46 4.72 17.27 0.21
CA ASP A 46 6.16 17.08 0.40
C ASP A 46 6.77 16.31 -0.77
N GLU A 47 7.59 16.99 -1.57
CA GLU A 47 8.27 16.40 -2.72
C GLU A 47 9.32 15.34 -2.35
N ASN A 48 9.76 15.31 -1.08
CA ASN A 48 10.71 14.32 -0.58
C ASN A 48 10.02 13.10 0.04
N ALA A 49 8.68 13.13 0.20
CA ALA A 49 7.94 12.01 0.73
C ALA A 49 8.01 10.82 -0.25
N THR A 50 8.44 9.67 0.25
CA THR A 50 8.47 8.41 -0.50
C THR A 50 7.37 7.44 -0.05
N MET A 51 6.58 7.84 0.95
CA MET A 51 5.46 7.08 1.50
C MET A 51 4.39 8.05 2.00
N ASN A 52 3.15 7.88 1.52
CA ASN A 52 2.02 8.67 2.01
C ASN A 52 1.65 8.24 3.43
N ASP A 53 1.52 9.20 4.34
CA ASP A 53 1.20 8.99 5.75
C ASP A 53 -0.20 9.49 6.15
N ASP A 54 -1.06 9.76 5.15
CA ASP A 54 -2.42 10.29 5.30
C ASP A 54 -2.48 11.66 6.00
N SER A 55 -1.37 12.41 6.04
CA SER A 55 -1.31 13.75 6.64
C SER A 55 -1.81 14.88 5.73
N CYS A 56 -2.24 14.59 4.50
CA CYS A 56 -2.62 15.61 3.51
C CYS A 56 -3.72 16.54 4.02
N ALA A 57 -3.46 17.84 3.96
CA ALA A 57 -4.34 18.92 4.37
C ALA A 57 -4.80 19.70 3.13
N TYR A 58 -6.12 19.81 2.96
CA TYR A 58 -6.72 20.55 1.86
C TYR A 58 -7.36 21.83 2.41
N LEU A 59 -7.30 22.91 1.64
CA LEU A 59 -8.09 24.09 1.99
C LEU A 59 -9.57 23.69 2.00
N PRO A 60 -10.35 24.18 2.98
CA PRO A 60 -11.79 24.05 2.86
C PRO A 60 -12.21 24.69 1.53
N LEU A 61 -13.08 24.01 0.79
CA LEU A 61 -13.73 24.62 -0.35
C LEU A 61 -14.36 25.94 0.13
N PRO A 62 -14.36 27.01 -0.69
CA PRO A 62 -15.08 28.21 -0.34
C PRO A 62 -16.51 27.82 0.02
N GLU A 63 -16.93 28.14 1.24
CA GLU A 63 -18.30 27.91 1.66
C GLU A 63 -19.24 28.65 0.68
N PRO A 64 -20.35 28.02 0.25
CA PRO A 64 -21.32 28.72 -0.58
C PRO A 64 -21.77 30.00 0.13
N PRO A 65 -22.11 31.06 -0.63
CA PRO A 65 -22.69 32.25 -0.03
C PRO A 65 -23.92 31.85 0.80
N ILE A 66 -23.97 32.32 2.03
CA ILE A 66 -25.04 32.02 2.99
C ILE A 66 -26.00 33.22 2.99
N ASP A 67 -27.30 32.98 3.03
CA ASP A 67 -28.31 34.02 3.15
C ASP A 67 -28.45 34.54 4.60
N ASP A 68 -29.27 35.57 4.79
CA ASP A 68 -29.52 36.17 6.12
C ASP A 68 -30.23 35.20 7.10
N ASP A 69 -30.64 34.00 6.63
CA ASP A 69 -31.28 32.92 7.42
C ASP A 69 -30.31 31.75 7.69
N ASP A 70 -29.01 31.97 7.51
CA ASP A 70 -27.96 30.95 7.65
C ASP A 70 -28.17 29.72 6.73
N THR A 71 -28.92 29.86 5.63
CA THR A 71 -29.12 28.82 4.62
C THR A 71 -28.18 29.06 3.43
N PRO A 72 -27.58 28.00 2.83
CA PRO A 72 -26.83 28.15 1.59
C PRO A 72 -27.72 28.80 0.54
N ILE A 73 -27.26 29.86 -0.13
CA ILE A 73 -27.97 30.48 -1.25
C ILE A 73 -27.92 29.48 -2.42
N ASP A 74 -28.98 28.70 -2.54
CA ASP A 74 -29.35 27.97 -3.73
C ASP A 74 -29.98 28.95 -4.72
N ASP A 75 -29.15 29.52 -5.60
CA ASP A 75 -29.59 30.33 -6.77
C ASP A 75 -30.42 29.50 -7.80
N ASP A 76 -30.86 28.29 -7.43
CA ASP A 76 -31.63 27.38 -8.29
C ASP A 76 -33.14 27.63 -8.18
N ASP A 77 -33.60 28.70 -8.82
CA ASP A 77 -34.98 28.81 -9.36
C ASP A 77 -35.19 27.85 -10.56
N ASN A 78 -34.55 26.68 -10.55
CA ASN A 78 -34.71 25.64 -11.57
C ASN A 78 -35.06 24.32 -10.88
N GLU A 79 -36.36 24.06 -10.73
CA GLU A 79 -36.90 22.70 -10.55
C GLU A 79 -36.50 21.85 -11.77
N ASP A 80 -35.27 21.37 -11.82
CA ASP A 80 -34.90 20.19 -12.58
C ASP A 80 -34.15 19.26 -11.65
N SER A 81 -34.93 18.40 -11.01
CA SER A 81 -34.48 17.24 -10.26
C SER A 81 -33.64 16.33 -11.18
N GLY A 82 -32.35 16.61 -11.25
CA GLY A 82 -31.32 15.72 -11.75
C GLY A 82 -30.33 15.50 -10.63
N ASP A 83 -30.33 14.30 -10.06
CA ASP A 83 -29.40 13.87 -9.02
C ASP A 83 -27.95 14.12 -9.44
N ILE A 84 -27.32 15.17 -8.91
CA ILE A 84 -25.87 15.31 -8.94
C ILE A 84 -25.39 14.65 -7.65
N GLU A 85 -24.93 13.41 -7.80
CA GLU A 85 -24.20 12.73 -6.74
C GLU A 85 -23.09 13.66 -6.27
N SER A 86 -23.19 14.09 -5.02
CA SER A 86 -22.08 14.72 -4.33
C SER A 86 -20.97 13.69 -4.27
N GLU A 87 -20.04 13.76 -5.22
CA GLU A 87 -18.72 13.15 -5.03
C GLU A 87 -18.02 13.98 -3.95
N THR A 88 -18.42 13.73 -2.68
CA THR A 88 -17.43 13.72 -1.61
C THR A 88 -16.24 12.93 -2.13
N PRO A 89 -14.98 13.36 -1.96
CA PRO A 89 -13.86 12.50 -2.31
C PRO A 89 -14.08 11.23 -1.49
N GLU A 90 -14.48 10.17 -2.18
CA GLU A 90 -14.80 8.91 -1.56
C GLU A 90 -13.53 8.53 -0.82
N LYS A 91 -13.62 8.70 0.50
CA LYS A 91 -12.93 7.92 1.50
C LYS A 91 -12.92 6.51 0.95
N SER A 92 -11.80 6.16 0.31
CA SER A 92 -11.67 5.06 -0.62
C SER A 92 -12.49 3.89 -0.12
N GLY A 93 -13.61 3.63 -0.81
CA GLY A 93 -14.46 2.49 -0.54
C GLY A 93 -13.56 1.27 -0.46
N PHE A 94 -13.40 0.77 0.77
CA PHE A 94 -13.83 -0.55 1.18
C PHE A 94 -13.83 -1.65 0.10
N LEU A 95 -12.79 -1.68 -0.73
CA LEU A 95 -12.33 -2.86 -1.44
C LEU A 95 -10.98 -3.20 -0.84
N GLY A 96 -11.08 -3.73 0.38
CA GLY A 96 -10.07 -4.47 1.11
C GLY A 96 -8.62 -4.22 0.70
N ASN A 97 -7.93 -3.45 1.54
CA ASN A 97 -6.56 -3.77 1.91
C ASN A 97 -6.54 -5.16 2.58
N ILE A 98 -6.89 -6.22 1.85
CA ILE A 98 -6.43 -7.55 2.18
C ILE A 98 -4.95 -7.46 1.86
N SER A 99 -4.19 -7.10 2.90
CA SER A 99 -2.74 -7.10 2.92
C SER A 99 -2.24 -8.16 1.95
N MET A 100 -1.51 -7.75 0.91
CA MET A 100 -0.88 -8.67 -0.06
C MET A 100 -0.13 -9.80 0.68
N MET A 101 0.35 -9.53 1.89
CA MET A 101 0.92 -10.48 2.84
C MET A 101 -0.02 -11.64 3.20
N ASN A 102 -1.32 -11.40 3.43
CA ASN A 102 -2.28 -12.47 3.73
C ASN A 102 -2.56 -13.36 2.51
N ILE A 103 -2.58 -12.80 1.30
CA ILE A 103 -2.80 -13.58 0.08
C ILE A 103 -1.58 -14.46 -0.22
N VAL A 104 -0.37 -13.91 -0.14
CA VAL A 104 0.88 -14.68 -0.35
C VAL A 104 1.01 -15.80 0.69
N LEU A 105 0.72 -15.52 1.97
CA LEU A 105 0.75 -16.53 3.03
C LEU A 105 -0.29 -17.64 2.84
N VAL A 106 -1.49 -17.31 2.32
CA VAL A 106 -2.53 -18.31 2.02
C VAL A 106 -2.10 -19.18 0.83
N PHE A 107 -1.53 -18.60 -0.22
CA PHE A 107 -1.02 -19.38 -1.36
C PHE A 107 0.14 -20.30 -0.94
N ASP A 108 1.08 -19.82 -0.14
CA ASP A 108 2.20 -20.62 0.35
C ASP A 108 1.72 -21.76 1.26
N LEU A 109 0.76 -21.52 2.15
CA LEU A 109 0.18 -22.56 3.00
C LEU A 109 -0.54 -23.64 2.16
N VAL A 110 -1.29 -23.25 1.14
CA VAL A 110 -1.98 -24.18 0.24
C VAL A 110 -0.96 -25.01 -0.56
N LEU A 111 0.12 -24.39 -1.04
CA LEU A 111 1.19 -25.08 -1.75
C LEU A 111 1.91 -26.09 -0.83
N LEU A 112 2.24 -25.70 0.40
CA LEU A 112 2.86 -26.58 1.39
C LEU A 112 1.97 -27.76 1.78
N LEU A 113 0.67 -27.54 2.03
CA LEU A 113 -0.26 -28.62 2.32
C LEU A 113 -0.43 -29.57 1.12
N SER A 114 -0.41 -29.03 -0.11
CA SER A 114 -0.44 -29.82 -1.34
C SER A 114 0.83 -30.68 -1.50
N LEU A 115 2.00 -30.13 -1.20
CA LEU A 115 3.26 -30.90 -1.23
C LEU A 115 3.30 -31.96 -0.14
N LEU A 116 2.87 -31.65 1.09
CA LEU A 116 2.82 -32.61 2.20
C LEU A 116 1.86 -33.77 1.92
N THR A 117 0.72 -33.51 1.29
CA THR A 117 -0.20 -34.58 0.88
C THR A 117 0.41 -35.46 -0.21
N LEU A 118 1.09 -34.89 -1.20
CA LEU A 118 1.83 -35.65 -2.21
C LEU A 118 2.96 -36.49 -1.59
N PHE A 119 3.74 -35.91 -0.67
CA PHE A 119 4.78 -36.62 0.06
C PHE A 119 4.21 -37.76 0.90
N LYS A 120 3.08 -37.56 1.57
CA LYS A 120 2.42 -38.60 2.37
C LYS A 120 1.86 -39.74 1.52
N ILE A 121 1.30 -39.42 0.35
CA ILE A 121 0.88 -40.43 -0.64
C ILE A 121 2.10 -41.19 -1.19
N ALA A 122 3.19 -40.50 -1.52
CA ALA A 122 4.41 -41.12 -2.02
C ALA A 122 5.10 -41.99 -0.96
N TYR A 123 5.08 -41.56 0.30
CA TYR A 123 5.63 -42.28 1.45
C TYR A 123 4.82 -43.55 1.75
N ASN A 124 3.49 -43.48 1.80
CA ASN A 124 2.63 -44.66 2.00
C ASN A 124 2.61 -45.63 0.81
N ARG A 125 3.18 -45.23 -0.35
CA ARG A 125 3.35 -46.09 -1.53
C ARG A 125 4.71 -46.83 -1.54
N ARG A 126 5.58 -46.60 -0.56
CA ARG A 126 6.74 -47.43 -0.26
C ARG A 126 6.42 -48.37 0.90
#